data_AF-A0AAF0FVN4-F1
#
_entry.id   AF-A0AAF0FVN4-F1
#
_cell.length_a   1.000
_cell.length_b   1.000
_cell.length_c   1.000
_cell.angle_alpha   90.00
_cell.angle_beta   90.00
_cell.angle_gamma   90.00
#
_symmetry.space_group_name_H-M   'P 1'
#
loop_
_entity.id
_entity.type
_entity.pdbx_description
1 polymer ?
#
loop_
_entity_poly.entity_id
_entity_poly.type
_entity_poly.pdbx_seq_one_letter_code
_entity_poly.pdbx_strand_id
1 'polypeptide(L)'
;MLDQYDGYPKGPDPSFEGAVFLGWLKKRGAMVRAKDCERKCQENGFTAKDFIKQVGEEKVLIGLTGNGNKVIKLVDTVWADQWMTYYDLEVPHHRHWKPL
;
A
#
# COMPACT_ATOMS: atom_id res chain seq x y z
N MET A 1 28.58 -15.29 -2.44
CA MET A 1 27.67 -14.55 -3.33
C MET A 1 26.48 -15.44 -3.65
N LEU A 2 25.40 -15.26 -2.91
CA LEU A 2 24.01 -15.61 -3.25
C LEU A 2 23.15 -14.74 -2.31
N ASP A 3 22.98 -13.46 -2.64
CA ASP A 3 21.97 -12.58 -2.03
C ASP A 3 20.60 -12.97 -2.62
N GLN A 4 20.10 -14.14 -2.21
CA GLN A 4 18.76 -14.60 -2.54
C GLN A 4 17.79 -14.05 -1.49
N TYR A 5 16.93 -13.11 -1.91
CA TYR A 5 15.69 -12.69 -1.26
C TYR A 5 15.70 -12.76 0.28
N ASP A 6 15.93 -11.61 0.90
CA ASP A 6 15.53 -11.28 2.26
C ASP A 6 13.98 -11.28 2.34
N GLY A 7 13.37 -12.44 2.09
CA GLY A 7 12.08 -12.66 1.41
C GLY A 7 10.82 -12.43 2.23
N TYR A 8 10.91 -11.66 3.32
CA TYR A 8 9.76 -11.25 4.11
C TYR A 8 9.52 -9.75 3.94
N PRO A 9 8.27 -9.30 3.74
CA PRO A 9 7.95 -7.88 3.80
C PRO A 9 8.46 -7.27 5.12
N LYS A 10 9.10 -6.10 5.04
CA LYS A 10 9.65 -5.43 6.22
C LYS A 10 8.68 -4.39 6.76
N GLY A 11 8.48 -4.37 8.07
CA GLY A 11 7.62 -3.40 8.75
C GLY A 11 6.24 -3.97 9.09
N PRO A 12 5.25 -3.11 9.40
CA PRO A 12 3.96 -3.57 9.87
C PRO A 12 3.20 -4.31 8.78
N ASP A 13 2.54 -5.40 9.19
CA ASP A 13 1.66 -6.20 8.35
C ASP A 13 0.32 -5.46 8.16
N PRO A 14 -0.08 -5.12 6.93
CA PRO A 14 -1.35 -4.48 6.63
C PRO A 14 -2.56 -5.44 6.67
N SER A 15 -2.37 -6.75 6.88
CA SER A 15 -3.30 -7.83 6.58
C SER A 15 -3.60 -7.97 5.08
N PHE A 16 -4.28 -9.08 4.72
CA PHE A 16 -4.71 -9.32 3.35
C PHE A 16 -5.64 -8.21 2.84
N GLU A 17 -6.64 -7.84 3.64
CA GLU A 17 -7.60 -6.78 3.34
C GLU A 17 -6.92 -5.43 3.16
N GLY A 18 -5.94 -5.11 4.01
CA GLY A 18 -5.14 -3.91 3.85
C GLY A 18 -4.28 -3.95 2.59
N ALA A 19 -3.67 -5.07 2.25
CA ALA A 19 -2.92 -5.23 1.01
C ALA A 19 -3.80 -5.06 -0.25
N VAL A 20 -5.06 -5.54 -0.21
CA VAL A 20 -6.06 -5.26 -1.26
C VAL A 20 -6.34 -3.76 -1.39
N PHE A 21 -6.47 -3.06 -0.27
CA PHE A 21 -6.62 -1.60 -0.26
C PHE A 21 -5.37 -0.88 -0.81
N LEU A 22 -4.16 -1.32 -0.44
CA LEU A 22 -2.92 -0.77 -0.97
C LEU A 22 -2.85 -0.90 -2.49
N GLY A 23 -3.21 -2.06 -3.05
CA GLY A 23 -3.27 -2.25 -4.49
C GLY A 23 -4.30 -1.36 -5.18
N TRP A 24 -5.47 -1.18 -4.56
CA TRP A 24 -6.51 -0.25 -5.03
C TRP A 24 -6.04 1.21 -5.02
N LEU A 25 -5.28 1.61 -3.98
CA LEU A 25 -4.76 2.96 -3.80
C LEU A 25 -3.61 3.25 -4.77
N LYS A 26 -2.67 2.32 -4.93
CA LYS A 26 -1.54 2.41 -5.87
C LYS A 26 -2.03 2.54 -7.31
N LYS A 27 -3.01 1.73 -7.74
CA LYS A 27 -3.62 1.81 -9.08
C LYS A 27 -4.28 3.17 -9.40
N ARG A 28 -4.55 3.99 -8.39
CA ARG A 28 -5.13 5.34 -8.53
C ARG A 28 -4.11 6.46 -8.31
N GLY A 29 -2.82 6.16 -8.43
CA GLY A 29 -1.75 7.15 -8.34
C GLY A 29 -1.26 7.41 -6.92
N ALA A 30 -1.48 6.46 -5.98
CA ALA A 30 -0.97 6.51 -4.61
C ALA A 30 -1.46 7.72 -3.77
N MET A 31 -2.45 8.47 -4.25
CA MET A 31 -3.07 9.59 -3.55
C MET A 31 -4.53 9.73 -3.98
N VAL A 32 -5.46 9.50 -3.05
CA VAL A 32 -6.90 9.51 -3.33
C VAL A 32 -7.65 10.29 -2.25
N ARG A 33 -8.82 10.84 -2.58
CA ARG A 33 -9.65 11.56 -1.61
C ARG A 33 -9.99 10.68 -0.41
N ALA A 34 -9.90 11.25 0.79
CA ALA A 34 -10.10 10.51 2.04
C ALA A 34 -11.46 9.82 2.10
N LYS A 35 -12.53 10.45 1.57
CA LYS A 35 -13.87 9.85 1.48
C LYS A 35 -13.88 8.54 0.66
N ASP A 36 -13.15 8.52 -0.45
CA ASP A 36 -13.15 7.37 -1.35
C ASP A 36 -12.31 6.23 -0.77
N CYS A 37 -11.20 6.57 -0.10
CA CYS A 37 -10.42 5.62 0.67
C CYS A 37 -11.23 5.03 1.84
N GLU A 38 -11.95 5.86 2.59
CA GLU A 38 -12.78 5.39 3.71
C GLU A 38 -13.84 4.40 3.26
N ARG A 39 -14.58 4.71 2.17
CA ARG A 39 -15.52 3.76 1.57
C ARG A 39 -14.81 2.46 1.18
N LYS A 40 -13.61 2.54 0.59
CA LYS A 40 -12.88 1.33 0.20
C LYS A 40 -12.39 0.53 1.41
N CYS A 41 -11.96 1.17 2.48
CA CYS A 41 -11.59 0.49 3.72
C CYS A 41 -12.79 -0.26 4.30
N GLN A 42 -13.97 0.37 4.31
CA GLN A 42 -15.20 -0.23 4.83
C GLN A 42 -15.65 -1.45 4.01
N GLU A 43 -15.51 -1.40 2.68
CA GLU A 43 -15.72 -2.58 1.81
C GLU A 43 -14.82 -3.77 2.16
N ASN A 44 -13.66 -3.50 2.76
CA ASN A 44 -12.69 -4.51 3.20
C ASN A 44 -12.74 -4.75 4.72
N GLY A 45 -13.75 -4.23 5.43
CA GLY A 45 -13.99 -4.53 6.85
C GLY A 45 -13.21 -3.68 7.87
N PHE A 46 -12.59 -2.57 7.45
CA PHE A 46 -11.84 -1.69 8.37
C PHE A 46 -12.06 -0.19 8.07
N THR A 47 -11.49 0.70 8.88
CA THR A 47 -11.53 2.17 8.64
C THR A 47 -10.16 2.69 8.23
N ALA A 48 -10.12 3.79 7.48
CA ALA A 48 -8.84 4.35 7.05
C ALA A 48 -7.99 4.84 8.24
N LYS A 49 -8.66 5.33 9.30
CA LYS A 49 -7.99 5.78 10.52
C LYS A 49 -7.33 4.62 11.27
N ASP A 50 -8.03 3.51 11.44
CA ASP A 50 -7.49 2.34 12.12
C ASP A 50 -6.35 1.71 11.33
N PHE A 51 -6.49 1.66 10.00
CA PHE A 51 -5.44 1.20 9.11
C PHE A 51 -4.16 2.03 9.24
N ILE A 52 -4.26 3.36 9.18
CA ILE A 52 -3.09 4.25 9.33
C ILE A 52 -2.46 4.10 10.72
N LYS A 53 -3.28 3.95 11.77
CA LYS A 53 -2.76 3.70 13.13
C LYS A 53 -2.02 2.37 13.23
N GLN A 54 -2.46 1.34 12.50
CA GLN A 54 -1.83 0.02 12.45
C GLN A 54 -0.50 0.05 11.69
N VAL A 55 -0.46 0.68 10.51
CA VAL A 55 0.72 0.62 9.62
C VAL A 55 1.67 1.80 9.75
N GLY A 56 1.28 2.86 10.44
CA GLY A 56 2.09 4.06 10.63
C GLY A 56 1.95 5.10 9.50
N GLU A 57 2.07 6.38 9.88
CA GLU A 57 1.98 7.52 8.96
C GLU A 57 3.16 7.59 7.98
N GLU A 58 4.29 6.95 8.31
CA GLU A 58 5.43 6.77 7.41
C GLU A 58 5.12 5.85 6.22
N LYS A 59 4.06 5.02 6.34
CA LYS A 59 3.59 4.14 5.27
C LYS A 59 2.41 4.76 4.54
N VAL A 60 1.40 5.21 5.29
CA VAL A 60 0.17 5.80 4.74
C VAL A 60 -0.27 6.96 5.61
N LEU A 61 -0.48 8.14 5.03
CA LEU A 61 -0.86 9.34 5.79
C LEU A 61 -2.11 10.02 5.26
N ILE A 62 -2.78 10.78 6.14
CA ILE A 62 -3.82 11.74 5.76
C ILE A 62 -3.14 13.08 5.46
N GLY A 63 -3.33 13.59 4.25
CA GLY A 63 -2.82 14.87 3.81
C GLY A 63 -3.92 15.84 3.40
N LEU A 64 -3.51 17.08 3.13
CA LEU A 64 -4.33 18.09 2.47
C LEU A 64 -3.72 18.43 1.11
N THR A 65 -4.56 18.54 0.09
CA THR A 65 -4.15 19.13 -1.19
C THR A 65 -4.07 20.66 -1.06
N GLY A 66 -3.43 21.32 -2.03
CA GLY A 66 -3.29 22.79 -2.05
C GLY A 66 -4.64 23.56 -2.08
N ASN A 67 -5.74 22.89 -2.42
CA ASN A 67 -7.10 23.43 -2.36
C ASN A 67 -7.91 22.97 -1.13
N GLY A 68 -7.25 22.42 -0.10
CA GLY A 68 -7.86 22.06 1.19
C GLY A 68 -8.63 20.74 1.21
N ASN A 69 -8.58 19.92 0.16
CA ASN A 69 -9.24 18.62 0.17
C ASN A 69 -8.41 17.59 0.94
N LYS A 70 -9.08 16.82 1.81
CA LYS A 70 -8.45 15.70 2.52
C LYS A 70 -8.20 14.54 1.57
N VAL A 71 -6.96 14.04 1.58
CA VAL A 71 -6.51 12.89 0.80
C VAL A 71 -5.81 11.88 1.70
N ILE A 72 -5.77 10.62 1.27
CA ILE A 72 -4.89 9.60 1.84
C ILE A 72 -3.83 9.30 0.81
N LYS A 73 -2.57 9.33 1.24
CA LYS A 73 -1.39 9.12 0.41
C LYS A 73 -0.68 7.86 0.87
N LEU A 74 -0.36 6.99 -0.08
CA LEU A 74 0.63 5.94 0.10
C LEU A 74 2.02 6.57 -0.01
N VAL A 75 2.75 6.56 1.11
CA VAL A 75 4.07 7.18 1.24
C VAL A 75 5.17 6.22 0.83
N ASP A 76 5.09 4.98 1.30
CA ASP A 76 6.07 3.94 1.03
C ASP A 76 5.50 2.90 0.05
N THR A 77 5.74 3.13 -1.23
CA THR A 77 5.28 2.21 -2.29
C THR A 77 6.06 0.90 -2.30
N VAL A 78 7.31 0.89 -1.84
CA VAL A 78 8.13 -0.33 -1.81
C VAL A 78 7.61 -1.29 -0.74
N TRP A 79 7.28 -0.77 0.44
CA TRP A 79 6.60 -1.53 1.49
C TRP A 79 5.27 -2.11 0.99
N ALA A 80 4.45 -1.31 0.31
CA ALA A 80 3.19 -1.80 -0.24
C ALA A 80 3.42 -2.93 -1.26
N ASP A 81 4.40 -2.78 -2.15
CA ASP A 81 4.71 -3.77 -3.18
C ASP A 81 5.16 -5.10 -2.58
N GLN A 82 5.99 -5.06 -1.54
CA GLN A 82 6.41 -6.26 -0.81
C GLN A 82 5.20 -7.02 -0.23
N TRP A 83 4.28 -6.31 0.44
CA TRP A 83 3.08 -6.94 1.01
C TRP A 83 2.09 -7.42 -0.05
N MET A 84 1.92 -6.68 -1.15
CA MET A 84 1.08 -7.13 -2.26
C MET A 84 1.65 -8.36 -2.96
N THR A 85 2.97 -8.47 -3.11
CA THR A 85 3.60 -9.70 -3.62
C THR A 85 3.47 -10.85 -2.63
N TYR A 86 3.67 -10.60 -1.32
CA TYR A 86 3.51 -11.62 -0.28
C TYR A 86 2.11 -12.23 -0.24
N TYR A 87 1.08 -11.43 -0.49
CA TYR A 87 -0.31 -11.89 -0.57
C TYR A 87 -0.78 -12.27 -1.99
N ASP A 88 0.15 -12.41 -2.96
CA ASP A 88 -0.15 -12.74 -4.36
C ASP A 88 -1.15 -11.79 -5.07
N LEU A 89 -1.23 -10.54 -4.61
CA LEU A 89 -2.11 -9.50 -5.17
C LEU A 89 -1.46 -8.73 -6.33
N GLU A 90 -0.13 -8.73 -6.39
CA GLU A 90 0.66 -8.17 -7.49
C GLU A 90 1.73 -9.17 -7.92
N VAL A 91 1.63 -9.67 -9.16
CA VAL A 91 2.73 -10.39 -9.80
C VAL A 91 3.78 -9.35 -10.17
N PRO A 92 5.04 -9.47 -9.72
CA PRO A 92 6.08 -8.51 -10.02
C PRO A 92 6.17 -8.27 -11.53
N HIS A 93 5.93 -7.04 -11.97
CA HIS A 93 6.07 -6.62 -13.36
C HIS A 93 7.55 -6.48 -13.77
N HIS A 94 8.43 -7.42 -13.37
CA HIS A 94 9.81 -7.50 -13.84
C HIS A 94 9.86 -7.96 -15.31
N ARG A 95 9.46 -7.07 -16.22
CA ARG A 95 9.99 -7.01 -17.58
C ARG A 95 11.37 -6.38 -17.50
N HIS A 96 12.35 -7.17 -17.05
CA HIS A 96 13.69 -7.20 -17.63
C HIS A 96 14.42 -8.42 -17.07
N TRP A 97 14.30 -9.52 -17.80
CA TRP A 97 15.34 -10.53 -17.80
C TRP A 97 16.62 -9.87 -18.34
N LYS A 98 17.73 -10.01 -17.62
CA LYS A 98 18.99 -10.34 -18.27
C LYS A 98 19.40 -11.71 -17.76
N PRO A 99 19.26 -12.78 -18.55
CA PRO A 99 20.02 -13.99 -18.28
C PRO A 99 21.50 -13.62 -18.52
N LEU A 100 22.35 -13.88 -17.54
CA LEU A 100 23.76 -14.13 -17.78
C LEU A 100 23.92 -15.64 -17.94
#